data_AF-A0A0W7WDQ3-F1
#
_entry.id   AF-A0A0W7WDQ3-F1
#
_cell.length_a   1.000
_cell.length_b   1.000
_cell.length_c   1.000
_cell.angle_alpha   90.00
_cell.angle_beta   90.00
_cell.angle_gamma   90.00
#
_symmetry.space_group_name_H-M   'P 1'
#
loop_
_entity.id
_entity.type
_entity.pdbx_description
1 polymer ?
#
loop_
_entity_poly.entity_id
_entity_poly.type
_entity_poly.pdbx_seq_one_letter_code
_entity_poly.pdbx_strand_id
1 'polypeptide(L)'
;MGPPPEFATLRRLMEARMSKAGRREYVQVLRLLEIFDIDDLHVVVTKALQLGAVGLDAVKHLVLCQVEKRPPKLDLDVYPYLPRADVATTSAARYMSLLSRDAA
;
A
#
# COMPACT_ATOMS: atom_id res chain seq x y z
N MET A 1 -23.90 12.98 9.32
CA MET A 1 -22.58 13.11 8.68
C MET A 1 -22.33 11.82 7.90
N GLY A 2 -22.10 11.87 6.60
CA GLY A 2 -21.74 10.67 5.82
C GLY A 2 -20.30 10.24 6.14
N PRO A 3 -19.89 9.01 5.75
CA PRO A 3 -18.50 8.60 5.87
C PRO A 3 -17.59 9.50 5.01
N PRO A 4 -16.33 9.71 5.40
CA PRO A 4 -15.38 10.50 4.62
C PRO A 4 -15.25 10.02 3.17
N PRO A 5 -15.00 10.93 2.20
CA PRO A 5 -15.00 10.61 0.78
C PRO A 5 -13.97 9.52 0.39
N GLU A 6 -12.92 9.35 1.18
CA GLU A 6 -11.89 8.33 0.97
C GLU A 6 -12.44 6.91 1.04
N PHE A 7 -13.46 6.65 1.87
CA PHE A 7 -14.14 5.35 1.93
C PHE A 7 -14.87 5.02 0.63
N ALA A 8 -15.48 6.02 -0.02
CA ALA A 8 -16.12 5.83 -1.32
C ALA A 8 -15.09 5.54 -2.42
N THR A 9 -13.95 6.22 -2.39
CA THR A 9 -12.82 5.94 -3.30
C THR A 9 -12.28 4.53 -3.09
N LEU A 10 -12.07 4.12 -1.84
CA LEU A 10 -11.61 2.78 -1.50
C LEU A 10 -12.57 1.72 -2.04
N ARG A 11 -13.87 1.88 -1.79
CA ARG A 11 -14.92 0.99 -2.31
C ARG A 11 -14.82 0.84 -3.82
N ARG A 12 -14.73 1.96 -4.55
CA ARG A 12 -14.65 1.95 -6.02
C ARG A 12 -13.42 1.18 -6.52
N LEU A 13 -12.27 1.36 -5.86
CA LEU A 13 -11.04 0.67 -6.24
C LEU A 13 -11.11 -0.84 -5.95
N MET A 14 -11.64 -1.23 -4.80
CA MET A 14 -11.81 -2.64 -4.45
C MET A 14 -12.79 -3.33 -5.40
N GLU A 15 -13.93 -2.71 -5.68
CA GLU A 15 -14.91 -3.22 -6.65
C GLU A 15 -14.32 -3.35 -8.06
N ALA A 16 -13.53 -2.37 -8.51
CA ALA A 16 -12.88 -2.39 -9.82
C ALA A 16 -11.81 -3.49 -9.94
N ARG A 17 -11.05 -3.76 -8.86
CA ARG A 17 -9.96 -4.76 -8.87
C ARG A 17 -10.45 -6.19 -8.64
N MET A 18 -11.50 -6.38 -7.83
CA MET A 18 -11.86 -7.69 -7.26
C MET A 18 -13.35 -8.05 -7.43
N SER A 19 -14.11 -7.25 -8.20
CA SER A 19 -15.52 -7.51 -8.53
C SER A 19 -16.38 -7.86 -7.30
N LYS A 20 -17.05 -9.02 -7.27
CA LYS A 20 -17.88 -9.50 -6.15
C LYS A 20 -17.08 -9.65 -4.85
N ALA A 21 -15.80 -10.02 -4.91
CA ALA A 21 -14.94 -10.14 -3.73
C ALA A 21 -14.61 -8.76 -3.15
N GLY A 22 -14.39 -7.75 -4.00
CA GLY A 22 -14.10 -6.38 -3.57
C GLY A 22 -15.20 -5.76 -2.70
N ARG A 23 -16.47 -6.03 -3.02
CA ARG A 23 -17.60 -5.62 -2.16
C ARG A 23 -17.56 -6.28 -0.78
N ARG A 24 -17.26 -7.58 -0.74
CA ARG A 24 -17.19 -8.32 0.53
C ARG A 24 -16.05 -7.81 1.39
N GLU A 25 -14.89 -7.57 0.80
CA GLU A 25 -13.75 -7.00 1.51
C GLU A 25 -14.02 -5.58 1.99
N TYR A 26 -14.69 -4.74 1.20
CA TYR A 26 -15.08 -3.41 1.65
C TYR A 26 -16.00 -3.47 2.88
N VAL A 27 -16.96 -4.40 2.91
CA VAL A 27 -17.78 -4.64 4.11
C VAL A 27 -16.91 -5.10 5.28
N GLN A 28 -15.90 -5.93 5.06
CA GLN A 28 -14.96 -6.32 6.12
C GLN A 28 -14.10 -5.14 6.61
N VAL A 29 -13.72 -4.21 5.74
CA VAL A 29 -13.05 -2.97 6.15
C VAL A 29 -13.98 -2.12 7.03
N LEU A 30 -15.25 -1.99 6.66
CA LEU A 30 -16.22 -1.27 7.49
C LEU A 30 -16.45 -1.94 8.85
N ARG A 31 -16.39 -3.28 8.93
CA ARG A 31 -16.48 -4.01 10.20
C ARG A 31 -15.30 -3.73 11.14
N LEU A 32 -14.18 -3.17 10.66
CA LEU A 32 -13.11 -2.72 11.55
C LEU A 32 -13.57 -1.61 12.51
N LEU A 33 -14.62 -0.85 12.15
CA LEU A 33 -15.25 0.13 13.05
C LEU A 33 -15.91 -0.50 14.29
N GLU A 34 -16.10 -1.82 14.31
CA GLU A 34 -16.54 -2.53 15.53
C GLU A 34 -15.45 -2.58 16.61
N ILE A 35 -14.18 -2.32 16.23
CA ILE A 35 -13.00 -2.47 17.09
C ILE A 35 -12.19 -1.17 17.16
N PHE A 36 -12.12 -0.40 16.07
CA PHE A 36 -11.29 0.80 15.94
C PHE A 36 -12.14 2.05 15.75
N ASP A 37 -11.61 3.20 16.18
CA ASP A 37 -12.26 4.49 15.97
C ASP A 37 -12.31 4.85 14.48
N ILE A 38 -13.32 5.63 14.08
CA ILE A 38 -13.46 6.13 12.71
C ILE A 38 -12.30 7.05 12.33
N ASP A 39 -11.74 7.81 13.26
CA ASP A 39 -10.62 8.71 13.00
C ASP A 39 -9.35 7.92 12.68
N ASP A 40 -9.07 6.86 13.45
CA ASP A 40 -7.95 5.95 13.17
C ASP A 40 -8.12 5.22 11.83
N LEU A 41 -9.34 4.75 11.54
CA LEU A 41 -9.62 4.08 10.29
C LEU A 41 -9.56 5.04 9.10
N HIS A 42 -9.98 6.30 9.26
CA HIS A 42 -9.89 7.32 8.21
C HIS A 42 -8.44 7.62 7.81
N VAL A 43 -7.56 7.80 8.80
CA VAL A 43 -6.12 7.97 8.57
C VAL A 43 -5.55 6.77 7.81
N VAL A 44 -5.95 5.56 8.20
CA VAL A 44 -5.47 4.33 7.57
C VAL A 44 -5.98 4.17 6.14
N VAL A 45 -7.27 4.44 5.88
CA VAL A 45 -7.83 4.39 4.53
C VAL A 45 -7.14 5.40 3.62
N THR A 46 -6.89 6.61 4.12
CA THR A 46 -6.12 7.64 3.40
C THR A 46 -4.72 7.14 3.04
N LYS A 47 -4.02 6.52 4.00
CA LYS A 47 -2.68 5.95 3.79
C LYS A 47 -2.69 4.76 2.82
N ALA A 48 -3.69 3.88 2.91
CA ALA A 48 -3.85 2.74 2.00
C ALA A 48 -4.05 3.19 0.55
N LEU A 49 -4.82 4.27 0.34
CA LEU A 49 -5.00 4.89 -0.96
C LEU A 49 -3.68 5.48 -1.50
N GLN A 50 -2.92 6.20 -0.67
CA GLN A 50 -1.61 6.74 -1.04
C GLN A 50 -0.60 5.65 -1.43
N LEU A 51 -0.61 4.52 -0.72
CA LEU A 51 0.27 3.37 -1.00
C LEU A 51 -0.24 2.48 -2.14
N GLY A 52 -1.49 2.67 -2.60
CA GLY A 52 -2.15 1.77 -3.57
C GLY A 52 -2.46 0.37 -3.04
N ALA A 53 -2.30 0.15 -1.73
CA ALA A 53 -2.47 -1.13 -1.03
C ALA A 53 -3.88 -1.25 -0.41
N VAL A 54 -4.88 -1.44 -1.28
CA VAL A 54 -6.31 -1.32 -0.94
C VAL A 54 -7.01 -2.63 -0.55
N GLY A 55 -6.28 -3.75 -0.41
CA GLY A 55 -6.86 -5.02 0.01
C GLY A 55 -7.16 -5.06 1.51
N LEU A 56 -8.11 -5.90 1.94
CA LEU A 56 -8.49 -6.01 3.36
C LEU A 56 -7.29 -6.23 4.30
N ASP A 57 -6.41 -7.15 3.94
CA ASP A 57 -5.27 -7.50 4.80
C ASP A 57 -4.26 -6.36 4.90
N ALA A 58 -4.08 -5.59 3.83
CA ALA A 58 -3.25 -4.39 3.86
C ALA A 58 -3.84 -3.33 4.80
N VAL A 59 -5.16 -3.10 4.73
CA VAL A 59 -5.85 -2.17 5.64
C VAL A 59 -5.73 -2.63 7.09
N LYS A 60 -5.98 -3.92 7.39
CA LYS A 60 -5.81 -4.48 8.74
C LYS A 60 -4.40 -4.28 9.29
N HIS A 61 -3.38 -4.55 8.47
CA HIS A 61 -1.99 -4.32 8.86
C HIS A 61 -1.70 -2.85 9.14
N LEU A 62 -2.19 -1.94 8.29
CA LEU A 62 -1.99 -0.51 8.49
C LEU A 62 -2.70 0.01 9.75
N VAL A 63 -3.91 -0.48 10.05
CA VAL A 63 -4.62 -0.14 11.30
C VAL A 63 -3.80 -0.58 12.51
N LEU A 64 -3.28 -1.81 12.51
CA LEU A 64 -2.44 -2.29 13.61
C LEU A 64 -1.19 -1.42 13.77
N CYS A 65 -0.50 -1.10 12.66
CA CYS A 65 0.67 -0.20 12.69
C CYS A 65 0.33 1.20 13.22
N GLN A 66 -0.83 1.74 12.88
CA GLN A 66 -1.29 3.05 13.33
C GLN A 66 -1.53 3.07 14.85
N VAL A 67 -2.22 2.05 15.37
CA VAL A 67 -2.57 1.93 16.79
C VAL A 67 -1.36 1.58 17.65
N GLU A 68 -0.55 0.61 17.22
CA GLU A 68 0.62 0.16 18.00
C GLU A 68 1.76 1.20 17.98
N LYS A 69 1.73 2.19 17.07
CA LYS A 69 2.79 3.19 16.86
C LYS A 69 4.19 2.57 16.77
N ARG A 70 4.28 1.32 16.30
CA ARG A 70 5.56 0.61 16.20
C ARG A 70 6.39 1.25 15.10
N PRO A 71 7.63 1.69 15.39
CA PRO A 71 8.52 2.14 14.35
C PRO A 71 8.76 1.00 13.34
N PRO A 72 8.90 1.31 12.04
CA PRO A 72 9.29 0.30 11.05
C PRO A 72 10.54 -0.42 11.56
N LYS A 73 10.47 -1.73 11.75
CA LYS A 73 11.60 -2.53 12.25
C LYS A 73 12.75 -2.65 11.25
N LEU A 74 12.57 -2.13 10.04
CA LEU A 74 13.54 -2.17 8.96
C LEU A 74 14.29 -0.84 8.90
N ASP A 75 15.41 -0.79 9.60
CA ASP A 75 16.44 0.24 9.43
C ASP A 75 17.47 -0.29 8.42
N LEU A 76 17.45 0.27 7.20
CA LEU A 76 18.35 -0.13 6.13
C LEU A 76 19.79 0.39 6.36
N ASP A 77 19.97 1.41 7.19
CA ASP A 77 21.29 1.99 7.48
C ASP A 77 22.09 1.13 8.47
N VAL A 78 21.39 0.30 9.28
CA VAL A 78 21.97 -0.55 10.32
C VAL A 78 21.88 -2.05 9.98
N TYR A 79 21.37 -2.42 8.80
CA TYR A 79 21.18 -3.84 8.45
C TYR A 79 22.53 -4.54 8.14
N PRO A 80 22.98 -5.51 8.95
CA PRO A 80 24.34 -6.07 8.87
C PRO A 80 24.65 -6.79 7.56
N TYR A 81 23.59 -7.24 6.87
CA TYR A 81 23.69 -8.03 5.65
C TYR A 81 23.26 -7.27 4.41
N LEU A 82 22.96 -5.97 4.50
CA LEU A 82 22.55 -5.17 3.35
C LEU A 82 23.82 -4.64 2.70
N PRO A 83 24.21 -5.12 1.50
CA PRO A 83 25.33 -4.52 0.80
C PRO A 83 24.96 -3.06 0.50
N ARG A 84 25.84 -2.12 0.83
CA ARG A 84 25.68 -0.73 0.39
C ARG A 84 25.76 -0.72 -1.13
N ALA A 85 24.62 -0.60 -1.79
CA ALA A 85 24.55 -0.51 -3.24
C ALA A 85 24.86 0.92 -3.66
N ASP A 86 26.04 1.14 -4.24
CA ASP A 86 26.33 2.38 -4.97
C ASP A 86 25.73 2.24 -6.38
N VAL A 87 24.49 2.71 -6.53
CA VAL A 87 23.75 2.63 -7.80
C VAL A 87 24.00 3.91 -8.59
N ALA A 88 24.61 3.78 -9.77
CA ALA A 88 24.75 4.90 -10.69
C ALA A 88 23.37 5.41 -11.12
N THR A 89 23.23 6.72 -11.28
CA THR A 89 22.01 7.35 -11.80
C THR A 89 21.59 6.71 -13.12
N THR A 90 20.33 6.30 -13.19
CA THR A 90 19.75 5.66 -14.38
C THR A 90 19.95 6.55 -15.61
N SER A 91 20.69 6.06 -16.60
CA SER A 91 20.84 6.70 -17.91
C SER A 91 19.96 5.99 -18.92
N ALA A 92 18.95 6.70 -19.44
CA ALA A 92 18.04 6.16 -20.44
C ALA A 92 18.78 5.66 -21.70
N ALA A 93 19.86 6.33 -22.10
CA ALA A 93 20.68 5.94 -23.25
C ALA A 93 21.34 4.56 -23.07
N ARG A 94 21.63 4.12 -21.83
CA ARG A 94 22.19 2.79 -21.58
C ARG A 94 21.21 1.66 -21.88
N TYR A 95 19.90 1.89 -21.82
CA TYR A 95 18.92 0.86 -22.22
C TYR A 95 18.95 0.58 -23.72
N MET A 96 19.41 1.53 -24.55
CA MET A 96 19.51 1.32 -25.99
C MET A 96 20.48 0.20 -26.36
N SER A 97 21.48 -0.12 -25.52
CA SER A 97 22.38 -1.25 -25.78
C SER A 97 21.68 -2.61 -25.64
N LEU A 98 20.55 -2.68 -24.94
CA LEU A 98 19.77 -3.92 -24.80
C LEU A 98 18.97 -4.23 -26.07
N LEU A 99 18.66 -3.22 -26.88
CA LEU A 99 17.99 -3.38 -28.19
C LEU A 99 18.93 -3.93 -29.27
N SER A 100 20.24 -3.99 -29.00
CA SER A 100 21.26 -4.49 -29.93
C SER A 100 21.44 -6.01 -29.92
N ARG A 101 20.71 -6.75 -29.06
CA ARG A 101 20.91 -8.20 -28.87
C ARG A 101 19.79 -9.06 -29.46
N ASP A 102 19.33 -8.72 -30.65
CA ASP A 102 18.50 -9.58 -31.53
C ASP A 102 18.96 -9.49 -33.00
N ALA A 103 20.27 -9.62 -33.23
CA ALA A 103 20.83 -9.82 -34.57
C ALA A 103 22.05 -10.76 -34.50
N ALA A 104 21.79 -12.04 -34.23
CA ALA A 104 22.72 -13.14 -34.48
C ALA A 104 21.92 -14.38 -34.89
#